data_AF-A0A7X7C1L1-F1
#
_entry.id   AF-A0A7X7C1L1-F1
#
_cell.length_a   1.000
_cell.length_b   1.000
_cell.length_c   1.000
_cell.angle_alpha   90.00
_cell.angle_beta   90.00
_cell.angle_gamma   90.00
#
_symmetry.space_group_name_H-M   'P 1'
#
loop_
_entity.id
_entity.type
_entity.pdbx_description
1 polymer ?
#
loop_
_entity_poly.entity_id
_entity_poly.type
_entity_poly.pdbx_seq_one_letter_code
_entity_poly.pdbx_strand_id
1 'polypeptide(L)'
;MKKTILATFSILAVLAVMMVSCGGASTPKTSLKNSVDSVSYAYGVSMADQGLAQFLEQAGVITSTTNIEYDYQMRMAAADSTQRIVLQKEMESKIDSINKINGPKLNEFIKGMKDAINLDEESAYAHGLSIGVQFSQQMLPQFNTMLYGEDSDTKANTDQLLAGLVSTLKNQNLAISKAEANELVQGEFEKAQEEQMARQEEELKGQYESAIAEGEDYMAENAKRAEVVTLPSGL
;
A
#
# COMPACT_ATOMS: atom_id res chain seq x y z
N MET A 1 -24.10 39.06 -45.54
CA MET A 1 -24.20 39.39 -44.10
C MET A 1 -23.63 38.22 -43.30
N LYS A 2 -22.41 38.36 -42.77
CA LYS A 2 -21.72 37.36 -41.94
C LYS A 2 -22.06 37.66 -40.48
N LYS A 3 -22.58 36.68 -39.72
CA LYS A 3 -22.76 36.79 -38.27
C LYS A 3 -21.75 35.88 -37.59
N THR A 4 -20.64 36.48 -37.19
CA THR A 4 -19.66 35.93 -36.24
C THR A 4 -20.26 36.00 -34.84
N ILE A 5 -20.54 34.85 -34.23
CA ILE A 5 -20.83 34.77 -32.79
C ILE A 5 -19.50 34.56 -32.09
N LEU A 6 -18.93 35.66 -31.61
CA LEU A 6 -17.84 35.68 -30.63
C LEU A 6 -18.44 35.30 -29.28
N ALA A 7 -18.26 34.06 -28.85
CA ALA A 7 -18.53 33.67 -27.47
C ALA A 7 -17.30 34.03 -26.64
N THR A 8 -17.39 35.15 -25.93
CA THR A 8 -16.45 35.59 -24.91
C THR A 8 -16.46 34.60 -23.74
N PHE A 9 -15.45 33.74 -23.65
CA PHE A 9 -15.12 33.06 -22.41
C PHE A 9 -14.47 34.08 -21.47
N SER A 10 -15.28 34.63 -20.57
CA SER A 10 -14.83 35.47 -19.47
C SER A 10 -13.83 34.68 -18.62
N ILE A 11 -12.61 35.19 -18.57
CA ILE A 11 -11.54 34.75 -17.70
C ILE A 11 -12.04 34.87 -16.26
N LEU A 12 -12.41 33.73 -15.65
CA LEU A 12 -12.55 33.63 -14.21
C LEU A 12 -11.15 33.75 -13.62
N ALA A 13 -10.96 34.73 -12.74
CA ALA A 13 -9.71 34.98 -12.04
C ALA A 13 -9.23 33.68 -11.38
N VAL A 14 -8.06 33.21 -11.82
CA VAL A 14 -7.35 32.11 -11.19
C VAL A 14 -7.02 32.54 -9.78
N LEU A 15 -7.74 31.99 -8.80
CA LEU A 15 -7.26 31.88 -7.43
C LEU A 15 -5.96 31.08 -7.52
N ALA A 16 -4.84 31.78 -7.50
CA ALA A 16 -3.53 31.18 -7.33
C ALA A 16 -3.50 30.61 -5.91
N VAL A 17 -3.96 29.36 -5.76
CA VAL A 17 -3.63 28.55 -4.59
C VAL A 17 -2.12 28.38 -4.66
N MET A 18 -1.42 29.22 -3.90
CA MET A 18 0.03 29.18 -3.73
C MET A 18 0.36 27.92 -2.92
N MET A 19 0.29 26.75 -3.57
CA MET A 19 0.98 25.55 -3.10
C MET A 19 2.48 25.80 -3.29
N VAL A 20 3.08 26.58 -2.40
CA VAL A 20 4.53 26.63 -2.23
C VAL A 20 4.93 25.32 -1.53
N SER A 21 4.76 24.21 -2.23
CA SER A 21 5.44 22.97 -1.88
C SER A 21 6.72 22.95 -2.69
N CYS A 22 7.85 23.02 -1.98
CA CYS A 22 9.22 23.01 -2.51
C CYS A 22 9.33 22.21 -3.81
N GLY A 23 9.43 22.94 -4.93
CA GLY A 23 9.60 22.34 -6.25
C GLY A 23 10.94 21.62 -6.33
N GLY A 24 10.91 20.30 -6.14
CA GLY A 24 11.98 19.43 -6.58
C GLY A 24 12.15 19.52 -8.10
N ALA A 25 13.35 19.23 -8.60
CA ALA A 25 13.69 19.34 -10.03
C ALA A 25 12.79 18.50 -10.97
N SER A 26 11.99 17.58 -10.44
CA SER A 26 11.19 16.63 -11.19
C SER A 26 9.78 17.12 -11.55
N THR A 27 9.24 18.14 -10.87
CA THR A 27 7.83 18.58 -11.03
C THR A 27 7.64 19.54 -12.22
N PRO A 28 6.78 19.22 -13.21
CA PRO A 28 6.45 20.14 -14.30
C PRO A 28 5.83 21.44 -13.77
N LYS A 29 6.30 22.58 -14.26
CA LYS A 29 5.70 23.89 -13.92
C LYS A 29 4.45 24.12 -14.75
N THR A 30 3.36 24.49 -14.11
CA THR A 30 2.11 24.86 -14.79
C THR A 30 2.36 26.01 -15.76
N SER A 31 2.01 25.81 -17.03
CA SER A 31 2.05 26.84 -18.06
C SER A 31 0.92 26.58 -19.05
N LEU A 32 -0.14 27.39 -19.00
CA LEU A 32 -1.36 27.21 -19.78
C LEU A 32 -1.35 28.19 -20.97
N LYS A 33 -0.59 27.89 -22.01
CA LYS A 33 -0.39 28.81 -23.14
C LYS A 33 -1.43 28.64 -24.25
N ASN A 34 -2.01 27.44 -24.36
CA ASN A 34 -2.99 27.10 -25.39
C ASN A 34 -4.11 26.18 -24.85
N SER A 35 -5.06 25.82 -25.72
CA SER A 35 -6.20 24.97 -25.35
C SER A 35 -5.79 23.55 -24.98
N VAL A 36 -4.77 22.99 -25.63
CA VAL A 36 -4.23 21.66 -25.32
C VAL A 36 -3.64 21.67 -23.92
N ASP A 37 -2.79 22.65 -23.58
CA ASP A 37 -2.21 22.78 -22.24
C ASP A 37 -3.30 22.86 -21.15
N SER A 38 -4.37 23.61 -21.44
CA SER A 38 -5.50 23.81 -20.53
C SER A 38 -6.29 22.51 -20.31
N VAL A 39 -6.59 21.78 -21.40
CA VAL A 39 -7.30 20.50 -21.34
C VAL A 39 -6.45 19.44 -20.64
N SER A 40 -5.15 19.36 -20.95
CA SER A 40 -4.22 18.42 -20.30
C SER A 40 -4.11 18.69 -18.80
N TYR A 41 -3.98 19.96 -18.40
CA TYR A 41 -3.96 20.33 -16.99
C TYR A 41 -5.28 19.98 -16.29
N ALA A 42 -6.43 20.32 -16.89
CA ALA A 42 -7.74 20.01 -16.34
C ALA A 42 -7.98 18.51 -16.22
N TYR A 43 -7.52 17.71 -17.18
CA TYR A 43 -7.59 16.26 -17.11
C TYR A 43 -6.74 15.71 -15.95
N GLY A 44 -5.52 16.21 -15.76
CA GLY A 44 -4.69 15.86 -14.61
C GLY A 44 -5.33 16.21 -13.26
N VAL A 45 -5.96 17.39 -13.15
CA VAL A 45 -6.74 17.79 -11.97
C VAL A 45 -7.90 16.82 -11.74
N SER A 46 -8.66 16.50 -12.79
CA SER A 46 -9.78 15.56 -12.71
C SER A 46 -9.34 14.17 -12.26
N MET A 47 -8.20 13.66 -12.72
CA MET A 47 -7.66 12.37 -12.29
C MET A 47 -7.23 12.38 -10.83
N ALA A 48 -6.60 13.48 -10.38
CA ALA A 48 -6.20 13.66 -8.99
C ALA A 48 -7.43 13.59 -8.05
N ASP A 49 -8.50 14.28 -8.42
CA ASP A 49 -9.73 14.43 -7.65
C ASP A 49 -10.63 13.16 -7.68
N GLN A 50 -10.65 12.44 -8.81
CA GLN A 50 -11.52 11.26 -9.00
C GLN A 50 -11.02 9.95 -8.37
N GLY A 51 -9.96 9.99 -7.56
CA GLY A 51 -9.56 8.83 -6.76
C GLY A 51 -8.06 8.60 -6.64
N LEU A 52 -7.22 9.29 -7.42
CA LEU A 52 -5.77 9.15 -7.24
C LEU A 52 -5.33 9.60 -5.84
N ALA A 53 -5.90 10.69 -5.31
CA ALA A 53 -5.62 11.11 -3.93
C ALA A 53 -5.97 10.02 -2.91
N GLN A 54 -7.15 9.39 -3.06
CA GLN A 54 -7.59 8.29 -2.19
C GLN A 54 -6.67 7.07 -2.29
N PHE A 55 -6.23 6.75 -3.51
CA PHE A 55 -5.27 5.67 -3.74
C PHE A 55 -3.93 5.96 -3.07
N LEU A 56 -3.40 7.17 -3.24
CA LEU A 56 -2.13 7.58 -2.62
C LEU A 56 -2.20 7.56 -1.09
N GLU A 57 -3.38 7.85 -0.51
CA GLU A 57 -3.61 7.72 0.92
C GLU A 57 -3.60 6.25 1.36
N GLN A 58 -4.34 5.37 0.68
CA GLN A 58 -4.36 3.93 0.97
C GLN A 58 -2.99 3.28 0.78
N ALA A 59 -2.23 3.73 -0.21
CA ALA A 59 -0.85 3.31 -0.45
C ALA A 59 0.17 3.91 0.54
N GLY A 60 -0.26 4.78 1.46
CA GLY A 60 0.62 5.41 2.46
C GLY A 60 1.58 6.48 1.92
N VAL A 61 1.36 6.92 0.67
CA VAL A 61 2.16 7.96 0.00
C VAL A 61 1.81 9.34 0.54
N ILE A 62 0.54 9.61 0.84
CA ILE A 62 0.09 10.87 1.43
C ILE A 62 -0.76 10.65 2.68
N THR A 63 -0.86 11.68 3.51
CA THR A 63 -1.88 11.82 4.54
C THR A 63 -2.88 12.88 4.09
N SER A 64 -4.18 12.56 4.15
CA SER A 64 -5.24 13.48 3.76
C SER A 64 -5.39 14.65 4.75
N THR A 65 -5.61 15.86 4.23
CA THR A 65 -5.94 17.05 5.02
C THR A 65 -7.44 17.27 5.15
N THR A 66 -8.28 16.53 4.40
CA THR A 66 -9.72 16.79 4.28
C THR A 66 -10.44 16.73 5.62
N ASN A 67 -10.13 15.76 6.48
CA ASN A 67 -10.76 15.64 7.80
C ASN A 67 -10.38 16.80 8.73
N ILE A 68 -9.15 17.30 8.63
CA ILE A 68 -8.68 18.45 9.40
C ILE A 68 -9.38 19.71 8.91
N GLU A 69 -9.43 19.91 7.60
CA GLU A 69 -10.12 21.04 6.99
C GLU A 69 -11.60 21.06 7.39
N TYR A 70 -12.27 19.91 7.32
CA TYR A 70 -13.67 19.77 7.71
C TYR A 70 -13.90 20.07 9.20
N ASP A 71 -13.11 19.49 10.12
CA ASP A 71 -13.21 19.77 11.57
C ASP A 71 -13.05 21.26 11.87
N TYR A 72 -12.02 21.88 11.29
CA TYR A 72 -11.74 23.29 11.53
C TYR A 72 -12.79 24.20 10.90
N GLN A 73 -13.34 23.87 9.73
CA GLN A 73 -14.45 24.61 9.13
C GLN A 73 -15.70 24.59 10.02
N MET A 74 -16.05 23.42 10.58
CA MET A 74 -17.17 23.29 11.52
C MET A 74 -16.97 24.14 12.78
N ARG A 75 -15.76 24.12 13.36
CA ARG A 75 -15.40 24.94 14.53
C ARG A 75 -15.42 26.43 14.22
N MET A 76 -14.95 26.84 13.05
CA MET A 76 -14.95 28.24 12.61
C MET A 76 -16.37 28.77 12.37
N ALA A 77 -17.29 27.94 11.88
CA ALA A 77 -18.68 28.32 11.66
C ALA A 77 -19.42 28.67 12.97
N ALA A 78 -19.06 28.01 14.07
CA ALA A 78 -19.62 28.26 15.41
C ALA A 78 -18.88 29.35 16.20
N ALA A 79 -17.74 29.83 15.70
CA ALA A 79 -16.83 30.71 16.42
C ALA A 79 -17.07 32.21 16.16
N ASP A 80 -16.69 33.06 17.12
CA ASP A 80 -16.61 34.51 16.93
C ASP A 80 -15.45 34.92 16.01
N SER A 81 -15.39 36.20 15.64
CA SER A 81 -14.38 36.72 14.70
C SER A 81 -12.93 36.52 15.17
N THR A 82 -12.68 36.62 16.48
CA THR A 82 -11.32 36.49 17.05
C THR A 82 -10.92 35.02 17.12
N GLN A 83 -11.84 34.16 17.55
CA GLN A 83 -11.64 32.70 17.59
C GLN A 83 -11.44 32.12 16.19
N ARG A 84 -12.17 32.60 15.18
CA ARG A 84 -11.98 32.17 13.78
C ARG A 84 -10.56 32.39 13.28
N ILE A 85 -9.94 33.53 13.62
CA ILE A 85 -8.55 33.83 13.22
C ILE A 85 -7.58 32.84 13.85
N VAL A 86 -7.79 32.48 15.12
CA VAL A 86 -6.94 31.49 15.83
C VAL A 86 -7.10 30.11 15.20
N LEU A 87 -8.35 29.67 15.02
CA LEU A 87 -8.68 28.38 14.41
C LEU A 87 -8.12 28.26 12.98
N GLN A 88 -8.20 29.33 12.19
CA GLN A 88 -7.64 29.36 10.84
C GLN A 88 -6.11 29.17 10.87
N LYS A 89 -5.40 29.87 11.75
CA LYS A 89 -3.93 29.72 11.89
C LYS A 89 -3.54 28.32 12.36
N GLU A 90 -4.30 27.75 13.29
CA GLU A 90 -4.08 26.37 13.74
C GLU A 90 -4.28 25.36 12.59
N MET A 91 -5.35 25.53 11.81
CA MET A 91 -5.63 24.70 10.64
C MET A 91 -4.48 24.79 9.63
N GLU A 92 -4.07 26.02 9.27
CA GLU A 92 -2.95 26.26 8.36
C GLU A 92 -1.66 25.62 8.86
N SER A 93 -1.35 25.72 10.15
CA SER A 93 -0.17 25.09 10.74
C SER A 93 -0.22 23.56 10.69
N LYS A 94 -1.40 22.95 10.93
CA LYS A 94 -1.57 21.49 10.84
C LYS A 94 -1.45 21.00 9.41
N ILE A 95 -2.07 21.71 8.47
CA ILE A 95 -1.98 21.42 7.03
C ILE A 95 -0.54 21.55 6.55
N ASP A 96 0.17 22.61 6.96
CA ASP A 96 1.58 22.80 6.61
C ASP A 96 2.45 21.64 7.12
N SER A 97 2.23 21.19 8.36
CA SER A 97 2.95 20.04 8.91
C SER A 97 2.70 18.76 8.09
N ILE A 98 1.48 18.54 7.62
CA ILE A 98 1.15 17.38 6.78
C ILE A 98 1.79 17.54 5.39
N ASN A 99 1.72 18.73 4.80
CA ASN A 99 2.32 19.01 3.49
C ASN A 99 3.84 18.82 3.52
N LYS A 100 4.50 19.15 4.63
CA LYS A 100 5.93 18.90 4.82
C LYS A 100 6.28 17.40 4.87
N ILE A 101 5.38 16.57 5.39
CA ILE A 101 5.51 15.11 5.40
C ILE A 101 5.22 14.53 4.00
N ASN A 102 4.17 15.01 3.35
CA ASN A 102 3.74 14.56 2.03
C ASN A 102 4.72 14.95 0.93
N GLY A 103 5.32 16.14 1.00
CA GLY A 103 6.14 16.74 -0.06
C GLY A 103 7.25 15.81 -0.60
N PRO A 104 8.15 15.26 0.24
CA PRO A 104 9.17 14.33 -0.21
C PRO A 104 8.62 13.06 -0.88
N LYS A 105 7.55 12.48 -0.32
CA LYS A 105 6.91 11.27 -0.88
C LYS A 105 6.25 11.55 -2.23
N LEU A 106 5.57 12.69 -2.34
CA LEU A 106 4.96 13.16 -3.59
C LEU A 106 6.03 13.44 -4.65
N ASN A 107 7.20 13.96 -4.27
CA ASN A 107 8.30 14.18 -5.21
C ASN A 107 8.83 12.87 -5.79
N GLU A 108 8.99 11.82 -4.96
CA GLU A 108 9.37 10.48 -5.45
C GLU A 108 8.27 9.85 -6.32
N PHE A 109 7.00 9.99 -5.92
CA PHE A 109 5.87 9.54 -6.74
C PHE A 109 5.84 10.22 -8.12
N ILE A 110 5.97 11.55 -8.16
CA ILE A 110 6.00 12.33 -9.41
C ILE A 110 7.19 11.91 -10.27
N LYS A 111 8.35 11.69 -9.66
CA LYS A 111 9.54 11.20 -10.36
C LYS A 111 9.28 9.83 -10.99
N GLY A 112 8.77 8.86 -10.23
CA GLY A 112 8.46 7.53 -10.74
C GLY A 112 7.42 7.56 -11.87
N MET A 113 6.35 8.36 -11.71
CA MET A 113 5.33 8.53 -12.74
C MET A 113 5.90 9.18 -14.02
N LYS A 114 6.75 10.20 -13.86
CA LYS A 114 7.40 10.86 -14.99
C LYS A 114 8.35 9.92 -15.70
N ASP A 115 9.17 9.17 -14.97
CA ASP A 115 10.10 8.22 -15.55
C ASP A 115 9.31 7.15 -16.33
N ALA A 116 8.24 6.60 -15.76
CA ALA A 116 7.38 5.58 -16.37
C ALA A 116 6.66 6.06 -17.64
N ILE A 117 6.05 7.25 -17.65
CA ILE A 117 5.33 7.79 -18.82
C ILE A 117 6.29 8.07 -19.99
N ASN A 118 7.56 8.32 -19.70
CA ASN A 118 8.58 8.55 -20.73
C ASN A 118 9.31 7.28 -21.17
N LEU A 119 8.96 6.10 -20.63
CA LEU A 119 9.46 4.83 -21.14
C LEU A 119 8.80 4.51 -22.48
N ASP A 120 9.56 3.84 -23.35
CA ASP A 120 9.00 3.24 -24.54
C ASP A 120 8.08 2.07 -24.13
N GLU A 121 6.83 2.12 -24.59
CA GLU A 121 5.72 1.24 -24.19
C GLU A 121 6.01 -0.24 -24.47
N GLU A 122 6.82 -0.53 -25.49
CA GLU A 122 7.22 -1.89 -25.88
C GLU A 122 8.60 -2.31 -25.34
N SER A 123 9.23 -1.49 -24.50
CA SER A 123 10.58 -1.81 -24.02
C SER A 123 10.56 -2.97 -23.00
N ALA A 124 11.47 -3.93 -23.19
CA ALA A 124 11.72 -5.00 -22.22
C ALA A 124 12.03 -4.46 -20.81
N TYR A 125 12.59 -3.23 -20.73
CA TYR A 125 12.82 -2.53 -19.47
C TYR A 125 11.51 -2.15 -18.76
N ALA A 126 10.53 -1.57 -19.47
CA ALA A 126 9.24 -1.20 -18.90
C ALA A 126 8.48 -2.44 -18.39
N HIS A 127 8.47 -3.53 -19.16
CA HIS A 127 7.90 -4.80 -18.71
C HIS A 127 8.64 -5.38 -17.50
N GLY A 128 9.98 -5.33 -17.49
CA GLY A 128 10.79 -5.77 -16.35
C GLY A 128 10.51 -4.95 -15.09
N LEU A 129 10.35 -3.64 -15.20
CA LEU A 129 10.00 -2.76 -14.09
C LEU A 129 8.61 -3.07 -13.54
N SER A 130 7.60 -3.21 -14.42
CA SER A 130 6.23 -3.53 -14.04
C SER A 130 6.14 -4.89 -13.31
N ILE A 131 6.73 -5.93 -13.88
CA ILE A 131 6.77 -7.27 -13.27
C ILE A 131 7.57 -7.23 -11.96
N GLY A 132 8.69 -6.51 -11.92
CA GLY A 132 9.50 -6.36 -10.71
C GLY A 132 8.74 -5.69 -9.55
N VAL A 133 7.92 -4.67 -9.84
CA VAL A 133 7.04 -4.05 -8.85
C VAL A 133 6.00 -5.05 -8.34
N GLN A 134 5.29 -5.75 -9.22
CA GLN A 134 4.31 -6.77 -8.80
C GLN A 134 4.98 -7.89 -7.98
N PHE A 135 6.16 -8.34 -8.41
CA PHE A 135 6.93 -9.37 -7.75
C PHE A 135 7.33 -8.94 -6.33
N SER A 136 7.88 -7.73 -6.17
CA SER A 136 8.30 -7.21 -4.87
C SER A 136 7.15 -6.95 -3.90
N GLN A 137 5.98 -6.52 -4.39
CA GLN A 137 4.84 -6.16 -3.55
C GLN A 137 3.93 -7.35 -3.19
N GLN A 138 3.83 -8.37 -4.05
CA GLN A 138 2.90 -9.48 -3.86
C GLN A 138 3.62 -10.82 -3.73
N MET A 139 4.44 -11.19 -4.72
CA MET A 139 5.01 -12.54 -4.79
C MET A 139 6.08 -12.78 -3.73
N LEU A 140 7.01 -11.84 -3.53
CA LEU A 140 8.12 -12.02 -2.60
C LEU A 140 7.65 -12.06 -1.13
N PRO A 141 6.74 -11.18 -0.66
CA PRO A 141 6.14 -11.32 0.66
C PRO A 141 5.41 -12.66 0.82
N GLN A 142 4.59 -13.06 -0.16
CA GLN A 142 3.88 -14.34 -0.11
C GLN A 142 4.84 -15.53 -0.04
N PHE A 143 5.92 -15.52 -0.83
CA PHE A 143 6.95 -16.55 -0.81
C PHE A 143 7.64 -16.65 0.55
N ASN A 144 8.00 -15.50 1.14
CA ASN A 144 8.61 -15.45 2.46
C ASN A 144 7.67 -15.95 3.55
N THR A 145 6.41 -15.50 3.54
CA THR A 145 5.40 -15.95 4.51
C THR A 145 5.15 -17.44 4.38
N MET A 146 5.06 -17.96 3.15
CA MET A 146 4.79 -19.37 2.92
C MET A 146 5.96 -20.27 3.33
N LEU A 147 7.21 -19.88 3.07
CA LEU A 147 8.37 -20.71 3.43
C LEU A 147 8.85 -20.53 4.87
N TYR A 148 8.73 -19.32 5.42
CA TYR A 148 9.38 -18.99 6.69
C TYR A 148 8.40 -18.58 7.79
N GLY A 149 7.16 -18.20 7.43
CA GLY A 149 6.15 -17.65 8.34
C GLY A 149 6.10 -16.12 8.32
N GLU A 150 4.99 -15.55 8.79
CA GLU A 150 4.69 -14.11 8.76
C GLU A 150 5.71 -13.28 9.57
N ASP A 151 6.03 -13.73 10.78
CA ASP A 151 6.95 -13.04 11.71
C ASP A 151 8.41 -13.50 11.60
N SER A 152 8.76 -14.24 10.55
CA SER A 152 10.13 -14.75 10.42
C SER A 152 11.13 -13.67 10.01
N ASP A 153 12.26 -13.63 10.70
CA ASP A 153 13.44 -12.85 10.30
C ASP A 153 14.13 -13.42 9.05
N THR A 154 13.83 -14.68 8.68
CA THR A 154 14.38 -15.30 7.48
C THR A 154 13.63 -14.82 6.24
N LYS A 155 14.37 -14.38 5.23
CA LYS A 155 13.82 -13.91 3.94
C LYS A 155 14.63 -14.51 2.79
N ALA A 156 13.95 -14.68 1.67
CA ALA A 156 14.55 -15.17 0.43
C ALA A 156 15.65 -14.23 -0.05
N ASN A 157 16.73 -14.81 -0.56
CA ASN A 157 17.80 -14.05 -1.20
C ASN A 157 17.34 -13.60 -2.60
N THR A 158 17.00 -12.32 -2.74
CA THR A 158 16.50 -11.73 -3.99
C THR A 158 17.50 -11.77 -5.12
N ASP A 159 18.81 -11.68 -4.81
CA ASP A 159 19.87 -11.73 -5.81
C ASP A 159 19.98 -13.14 -6.41
N GLN A 160 19.87 -14.17 -5.59
CA GLN A 160 19.87 -15.56 -6.06
C GLN A 160 18.59 -15.91 -6.81
N LEU A 161 17.44 -15.38 -6.38
CA LEU A 161 16.19 -15.54 -7.11
C LEU A 161 16.29 -14.92 -8.51
N LEU A 162 16.81 -13.70 -8.60
CA LEU A 162 17.04 -13.04 -9.89
C LEU A 162 18.09 -13.77 -10.72
N ALA A 163 19.17 -14.28 -10.10
CA ALA A 163 20.18 -15.06 -10.80
C ALA A 163 19.57 -16.32 -11.44
N GLY A 164 18.76 -17.09 -10.70
CA GLY A 164 18.06 -18.26 -11.24
C GLY A 164 17.13 -17.92 -12.40
N LEU A 165 16.36 -16.83 -12.28
CA LEU A 165 15.48 -16.34 -13.33
C LEU A 165 16.26 -15.93 -14.58
N VAL A 166 17.29 -15.09 -14.41
CA VAL A 166 18.13 -14.57 -15.51
C VAL A 166 18.88 -15.69 -16.20
N SER A 167 19.51 -16.61 -15.46
CA SER A 167 20.22 -17.74 -16.05
C SER A 167 19.28 -18.65 -16.84
N THR A 168 18.06 -18.86 -16.36
CA THR A 168 17.05 -19.64 -17.09
C THR A 168 16.60 -18.93 -18.37
N LEU A 169 16.21 -17.65 -18.29
CA LEU A 169 15.71 -16.87 -19.43
C LEU A 169 16.78 -16.64 -20.50
N LYS A 170 18.04 -16.49 -20.08
CA LYS A 170 19.18 -16.31 -20.99
C LYS A 170 19.78 -17.63 -21.47
N ASN A 171 19.18 -18.77 -21.14
CA ASN A 171 19.65 -20.11 -21.50
C ASN A 171 21.11 -20.36 -21.11
N GLN A 172 21.51 -19.85 -19.94
CA GLN A 172 22.83 -20.07 -19.38
C GLN A 172 22.92 -21.44 -18.73
N ASN A 173 24.15 -21.91 -18.48
CA ASN A 173 24.34 -23.12 -17.69
C ASN A 173 23.84 -22.88 -16.26
N LEU A 174 22.93 -23.74 -15.79
CA LEU A 174 22.29 -23.59 -14.49
C LEU A 174 23.15 -24.25 -13.40
N ALA A 175 23.29 -23.58 -12.26
CA ALA A 175 23.95 -24.15 -11.08
C ALA A 175 23.13 -25.29 -10.44
N ILE A 176 21.81 -25.27 -10.63
CA ILE A 176 20.86 -26.31 -10.24
C ILE A 176 20.03 -26.62 -11.49
N SER A 177 19.89 -27.89 -11.86
CA SER A 177 19.08 -28.24 -13.04
C SER A 177 17.61 -27.88 -12.82
N LYS A 178 16.84 -27.76 -13.92
CA LYS A 178 15.40 -27.45 -13.81
C LYS A 178 14.64 -28.50 -13.01
N ALA A 179 15.05 -29.77 -13.09
CA ALA A 179 14.41 -30.86 -12.34
C ALA A 179 14.71 -30.75 -10.85
N GLU A 180 15.99 -30.60 -10.49
CA GLU A 180 16.41 -30.44 -9.09
C GLU A 180 15.84 -29.16 -8.45
N ALA A 181 15.75 -28.07 -9.21
CA ALA A 181 15.16 -26.82 -8.73
C ALA A 181 13.67 -27.00 -8.37
N ASN A 182 12.91 -27.71 -9.21
CA ASN A 182 11.50 -28.00 -8.93
C ASN A 182 11.34 -28.90 -7.70
N GLU A 183 12.17 -29.95 -7.58
CA GLU A 183 12.13 -30.87 -6.45
C GLU A 183 12.52 -30.17 -5.13
N LEU A 184 13.56 -29.34 -5.15
CA LEU A 184 13.99 -28.56 -3.98
C LEU A 184 12.89 -27.61 -3.53
N VAL A 185 12.32 -26.83 -4.46
CA VAL A 185 11.26 -25.87 -4.13
C VAL A 185 10.03 -26.59 -3.60
N GLN A 186 9.61 -27.69 -4.22
CA GLN A 186 8.48 -28.48 -3.75
C GLN A 186 8.70 -29.03 -2.34
N GLY A 187 9.87 -29.64 -2.08
CA GLY A 187 10.19 -30.21 -0.77
C GLY A 187 10.23 -29.16 0.34
N GLU A 188 10.79 -27.98 0.07
CA GLU A 188 10.79 -26.88 1.06
C GLU A 188 9.37 -26.33 1.32
N PHE A 189 8.51 -26.27 0.30
CA PHE A 189 7.11 -25.88 0.49
C PHE A 189 6.31 -26.91 1.29
N GLU A 190 6.49 -28.20 1.02
CA GLU A 190 5.85 -29.28 1.78
C GLU A 190 6.26 -29.22 3.25
N LYS A 191 7.56 -29.06 3.51
CA LYS A 191 8.09 -28.90 4.86
C LYS A 191 7.54 -27.65 5.55
N ALA A 192 7.52 -26.51 4.86
CA ALA A 192 7.00 -25.27 5.42
C ALA A 192 5.50 -25.37 5.74
N GLN A 193 4.73 -26.08 4.93
CA GLN A 193 3.32 -26.36 5.19
C GLN A 193 3.12 -27.22 6.44
N GLU A 194 3.94 -28.27 6.62
CA GLU A 194 3.93 -29.10 7.84
C GLU A 194 4.26 -28.27 9.09
N GLU A 195 5.30 -27.44 9.02
CA GLU A 195 5.67 -26.53 10.11
C GLU A 195 4.56 -25.51 10.40
N GLN A 196 3.89 -24.98 9.37
CA GLN A 196 2.78 -24.05 9.54
C GLN A 196 1.59 -24.72 10.23
N MET A 197 1.23 -25.95 9.84
CA MET A 197 0.16 -26.70 10.50
C MET A 197 0.49 -26.97 11.97
N ALA A 198 1.74 -27.33 12.28
CA ALA A 198 2.18 -27.53 13.66
C ALA A 198 2.09 -26.24 14.49
N ARG A 199 2.52 -25.10 13.94
CA ARG A 199 2.42 -23.79 14.61
C ARG A 199 0.96 -23.39 14.84
N GLN A 200 0.09 -23.61 13.85
CA GLN A 200 -1.34 -23.34 13.99
C GLN A 200 -2.00 -24.22 15.05
N GLU A 201 -1.61 -25.50 15.13
CA GLU A 201 -2.09 -26.40 16.18
C GLU A 201 -1.63 -25.94 17.58
N GLU A 202 -0.38 -25.52 17.72
CA GLU A 202 0.17 -24.97 18.97
C GLU A 202 -0.53 -23.67 19.37
N GLU A 203 -0.76 -22.76 18.41
CA GLU A 203 -1.47 -21.51 18.65
C GLU A 203 -2.92 -21.76 19.07
N LEU A 204 -3.62 -22.71 18.43
CA LEU A 204 -4.97 -23.12 18.83
C LEU A 204 -4.99 -23.71 20.24
N LYS A 205 -4.02 -24.58 20.58
CA LYS A 205 -3.89 -25.11 21.94
C LYS A 205 -3.69 -24.00 22.96
N GLY A 206 -2.85 -23.01 22.67
CA GLY A 206 -2.67 -21.83 23.51
C GLY A 206 -3.94 -21.00 23.64
N GLN A 207 -4.68 -20.78 22.56
CA GLN A 207 -5.95 -20.02 22.59
C GLN A 207 -7.02 -20.71 23.44
N TYR A 208 -7.07 -22.05 23.44
CA TYR A 208 -8.05 -22.83 24.20
C TYR A 208 -7.52 -23.36 25.53
N GLU A 209 -6.33 -22.98 25.97
CA GLU A 209 -5.69 -23.51 27.18
C GLU A 209 -6.61 -23.39 28.41
N SER A 210 -7.24 -22.23 28.60
CA SER A 210 -8.19 -22.01 29.70
C SER A 210 -9.43 -22.90 29.60
N ALA A 211 -9.98 -23.08 28.39
CA ALA A 211 -11.17 -23.90 28.18
C ALA A 211 -10.88 -25.41 28.33
N ILE A 212 -9.67 -25.84 27.94
CA ILE A 212 -9.19 -27.20 28.15
C ILE A 212 -9.05 -27.46 29.65
N ALA A 213 -8.39 -26.56 30.40
CA ALA A 213 -8.24 -26.70 31.85
C ALA A 213 -9.60 -26.72 32.59
N GLU A 214 -10.52 -25.81 32.25
CA GLU A 214 -11.87 -25.79 32.81
C GLU A 214 -12.65 -27.07 32.49
N GLY A 215 -12.51 -27.59 31.26
CA GLY A 215 -13.12 -28.85 30.85
C GLY A 215 -12.57 -30.06 31.62
N GLU A 216 -11.25 -30.12 31.80
CA GLU A 216 -10.58 -31.16 32.58
C GLU A 216 -11.01 -31.14 34.06
N ASP A 217 -11.08 -29.95 34.67
CA ASP A 217 -11.55 -29.77 36.04
C ASP A 217 -13.01 -30.24 36.20
N TYR A 218 -13.87 -29.84 35.25
CA TYR A 218 -15.27 -30.27 35.24
C TYR A 218 -15.42 -31.79 35.13
N MET A 219 -14.68 -32.43 34.22
CA MET A 219 -14.74 -33.89 34.05
C MET A 219 -14.21 -34.61 35.29
N ALA A 220 -13.12 -34.13 35.90
CA ALA A 220 -12.54 -34.68 37.12
C ALA A 220 -13.49 -34.56 38.32
N GLU A 221 -14.23 -33.45 38.43
CA GLU A 221 -15.27 -33.31 39.45
C GLU A 221 -16.47 -34.24 39.18
N ASN A 222 -16.93 -34.29 37.92
CA ASN A 222 -18.09 -35.10 37.55
C ASN A 222 -17.85 -36.61 37.73
N ALA A 223 -16.63 -37.08 37.49
CA ALA A 223 -16.24 -38.47 37.70
C ALA A 223 -16.34 -38.95 39.17
N LYS A 224 -16.40 -38.02 40.15
CA LYS A 224 -16.55 -38.37 41.57
C LYS A 224 -18.01 -38.70 41.96
N ARG A 225 -18.97 -38.47 41.06
CA ARG A 225 -20.40 -38.72 41.31
C ARG A 225 -20.71 -40.20 41.19
N ALA A 226 -21.49 -40.73 42.13
CA ALA A 226 -21.73 -42.17 42.27
C ALA A 226 -22.43 -42.85 41.08
N GLU A 227 -23.12 -42.08 40.22
CA GLU A 227 -23.83 -42.59 39.04
C GLU A 227 -23.01 -42.45 37.74
N VAL A 228 -21.78 -41.94 37.80
CA VAL A 228 -20.93 -41.69 36.64
C VAL A 228 -19.84 -42.76 36.55
N VAL A 229 -19.68 -43.35 35.37
CA VAL A 229 -18.63 -44.34 35.07
C VAL A 229 -17.71 -43.77 34.01
N THR A 230 -16.43 -43.60 34.34
CA THR A 230 -15.39 -43.17 33.40
C THR A 230 -14.85 -44.37 32.62
N LEU A 231 -14.83 -44.26 31.30
CA LEU A 231 -14.29 -45.24 30.38
C LEU A 231 -12.76 -45.06 30.22
N PRO A 232 -12.03 -46.12 29.78
CA PRO A 232 -10.59 -46.03 29.55
C PRO A 232 -10.14 -44.96 28.55
N SER A 233 -11.05 -44.48 27.69
CA SER A 233 -10.81 -43.37 26.76
C SER A 233 -10.88 -41.98 27.41
N GLY A 234 -11.21 -41.89 28.70
CA GLY A 234 -11.42 -40.63 29.41
C GLY A 234 -12.83 -40.02 29.25
N LEU A 235 -13.75 -40.75 28.60
CA LEU A 235 -15.16 -40.38 28.44
C LEU A 235 -15.99 -40.84 29.63
#